data_AF-A0A843GLF6-F1
#
_entry.id   AF-A0A843GLF6-F1
#
_cell.length_a   1.000
_cell.length_b   1.000
_cell.length_c   1.000
_cell.angle_alpha   90.00
_cell.angle_beta   90.00
_cell.angle_gamma   90.00
#
_symmetry.space_group_name_H-M   'P 1'
#
loop_
_entity.id
_entity.type
_entity.pdbx_description
1 polymer ?
#
loop_
_entity_poly.entity_id
_entity_poly.type
_entity_poly.pdbx_seq_one_letter_code
_entity_poly.pdbx_strand_id
1 'polypeptide(L)'
;VAGEIGTLMGVRIIESSFVQTFTSTVTVYPTYVFGEGAYGTSQLQAYETTFISRNNKDSYNPLGLFSIVGWKMAIASIILQQDALVRIESASTLSYAW
;
A
#
# COMPACT_ATOMS: atom_id res chain seq x y z
N VAL A 1 -2.96 -18.87 3.06
CA VAL A 1 -2.84 -17.41 2.86
C VAL A 1 -1.85 -17.23 1.72
N ALA A 2 -2.29 -16.71 0.57
CA ALA A 2 -1.38 -16.51 -0.56
C ALA A 2 -0.38 -15.40 -0.18
N GLY A 3 0.92 -15.73 -0.16
CA GLY A 3 2.01 -14.78 0.12
C GLY A 3 2.69 -14.90 1.49
N GLU A 4 2.33 -15.84 2.36
CA GLU A 4 3.14 -16.15 3.56
C GLU A 4 4.06 -17.34 3.26
N ILE A 5 5.38 -17.12 3.39
CA ILE A 5 6.39 -18.15 3.13
C ILE A 5 6.58 -19.03 4.37
N GLY A 6 6.49 -18.44 5.57
CA GLY A 6 6.61 -19.13 6.84
C GLY A 6 7.27 -18.27 7.91
N THR A 7 7.74 -18.92 8.98
CA THR A 7 8.40 -18.26 10.12
C THR A 7 9.83 -18.75 10.30
N LEU A 8 10.77 -17.82 10.46
CA LEU A 8 12.17 -18.12 10.78
C LEU A 8 12.61 -17.26 11.96
N MET A 9 13.16 -17.89 13.01
CA MET A 9 13.65 -17.20 14.22
C MET A 9 12.63 -16.23 14.84
N GLY A 10 11.34 -16.59 14.83
CA GLY A 10 10.26 -15.74 15.36
C GLY A 10 9.82 -14.61 14.41
N VAL A 11 10.42 -14.48 13.23
CA VAL A 11 10.02 -13.51 12.20
C VAL A 11 9.10 -14.18 11.19
N ARG A 12 7.93 -13.58 10.94
CA ARG A 12 7.01 -14.02 9.88
C ARG A 12 7.43 -13.40 8.55
N ILE A 13 7.67 -14.24 7.55
CA ILE A 13 8.13 -13.83 6.22
C ILE A 13 6.93 -13.82 5.26
N ILE A 14 6.71 -12.65 4.66
CA ILE A 14 5.62 -12.40 3.72
C ILE A 14 6.24 -11.86 2.43
N GLU A 15 5.83 -12.44 1.30
CA GLU A 15 6.04 -11.87 -0.02
C GLU A 15 4.83 -11.04 -0.44
N SER A 16 5.08 -9.89 -1.04
CA SER A 16 4.03 -9.02 -1.56
C SER A 16 4.49 -8.42 -2.88
N SER A 17 3.59 -8.41 -3.87
CA SER A 17 3.82 -7.72 -5.14
C SER A 17 3.67 -6.20 -5.02
N PHE A 18 3.20 -5.69 -3.88
CA PHE A 18 2.95 -4.28 -3.63
C PHE A 18 4.03 -3.66 -2.73
N VAL A 19 5.29 -3.81 -3.13
CA VAL A 19 6.44 -3.16 -2.49
C VAL A 19 7.01 -2.14 -3.47
N GLN A 20 7.22 -0.90 -2.99
CA GLN A 20 7.78 0.17 -3.80
C GLN A 20 9.25 -0.10 -4.15
N THR A 21 9.70 0.34 -5.32
CA THR A 21 11.12 0.41 -5.68
C THR A 21 11.61 1.84 -5.55
N PHE A 22 12.90 2.02 -5.25
CA PHE A 22 13.52 3.33 -5.19
C PHE A 22 14.44 3.54 -6.40
N THR A 23 14.26 4.68 -7.08
CA THR A 23 15.09 5.08 -8.19
C THR A 23 16.41 5.66 -7.68
N SER A 24 17.52 5.10 -8.16
CA SER A 24 18.88 5.60 -7.97
C SER A 24 19.67 5.36 -9.26
N THR A 25 21.01 5.39 -9.23
CA THR A 25 21.87 4.94 -10.35
C THR A 25 21.54 3.52 -10.80
N VAL A 26 21.02 2.71 -9.87
CA VAL A 26 20.47 1.37 -10.08
C VAL A 26 19.14 1.25 -9.34
N THR A 27 18.25 0.39 -9.81
CA THR A 27 16.98 0.14 -9.10
C THR A 27 17.24 -0.55 -7.77
N VAL A 28 16.72 0.03 -6.68
CA VAL A 28 16.85 -0.51 -5.33
C VAL A 28 15.53 -1.16 -4.91
N TYR A 29 15.64 -2.41 -4.44
CA TYR A 29 14.55 -3.22 -3.92
C TYR A 29 14.63 -3.25 -2.39
N PRO A 30 13.69 -2.62 -1.67
CA PRO A 30 13.67 -2.65 -0.21
C PRO A 30 13.02 -3.94 0.30
N THR A 31 13.59 -4.48 1.38
CA THR A 31 12.94 -5.45 2.25
C THR A 31 12.67 -4.77 3.59
N TYR A 32 11.43 -4.82 4.06
CA TYR A 32 11.03 -4.16 5.30
C TYR A 32 10.91 -5.16 6.45
N VAL A 33 11.52 -4.82 7.57
CA VAL A 33 11.42 -5.57 8.83
C VAL A 33 10.70 -4.68 9.84
N PHE A 34 9.57 -5.17 10.33
CA PHE A 34 8.71 -4.46 11.28
C PHE A 34 8.71 -5.21 12.62
N GLY A 35 9.10 -4.52 13.68
CA GLY A 35 8.86 -5.00 15.04
C GLY A 35 7.36 -4.97 15.40
N GLU A 36 6.97 -5.79 16.36
CA GLU A 36 5.60 -5.78 16.88
C GLU A 36 5.28 -4.40 17.48
N GLY A 37 4.15 -3.81 17.07
CA GLY A 37 3.73 -2.49 17.54
C GLY A 37 4.56 -1.30 17.02
N ALA A 38 5.50 -1.50 16.09
CA ALA A 38 6.35 -0.43 15.57
C ALA A 38 5.57 0.64 14.78
N TYR A 39 4.44 0.25 14.16
CA TYR A 39 3.52 1.15 13.49
C TYR A 39 2.08 0.90 13.96
N GLY A 40 1.27 1.96 13.93
CA GLY A 40 -0.14 1.91 14.27
C GLY A 40 -0.99 2.29 13.06
N THR A 41 -2.11 1.61 12.90
CA THR A 41 -3.15 2.02 11.96
C THR A 41 -4.41 2.37 12.73
N SER A 42 -4.98 3.53 12.43
CA SER A 42 -6.29 3.92 12.97
C SER A 42 -7.38 2.94 12.51
N GLN A 43 -8.43 2.83 13.33
CA GLN A 43 -9.63 2.11 12.91
C GLN A 43 -10.22 2.79 11.68
N LEU A 44 -10.70 2.00 10.73
CA LEU A 44 -11.39 2.50 9.55
C LEU A 44 -12.60 3.32 9.98
N GLN A 45 -12.69 4.59 9.56
CA GLN A 45 -13.95 5.30 9.67
C GLN A 45 -15.01 4.59 8.81
N ALA A 46 -16.28 4.72 9.21
CA ALA A 46 -17.40 4.21 8.42
C ALA A 46 -17.27 4.67 6.97
N TYR A 47 -17.37 3.73 6.03
CA TYR A 47 -17.28 4.04 4.61
C TYR A 47 -18.58 4.73 4.18
N GLU A 48 -18.44 5.84 3.46
CA GLU A 48 -19.57 6.52 2.84
C GLU A 48 -19.59 6.11 1.37
N THR A 49 -20.62 5.37 0.97
CA THR A 49 -20.86 5.03 -0.44
C THR A 49 -21.95 5.93 -0.99
N THR A 50 -21.65 6.62 -2.08
CA THR A 50 -22.60 7.48 -2.78
C THR A 50 -22.91 6.86 -4.14
N PHE A 51 -24.21 6.71 -4.42
CA PHE A 51 -24.70 6.31 -5.73
C PHE A 51 -25.52 7.44 -6.36
N ILE A 52 -25.05 7.96 -7.49
CA ILE A 52 -25.76 8.93 -8.29
C ILE A 52 -26.30 8.20 -9.52
N SER A 53 -27.60 7.90 -9.49
CA SER A 53 -28.31 7.27 -10.60
C SER A 53 -28.40 8.20 -11.81
N ARG A 54 -28.43 7.64 -13.02
CA ARG A 54 -28.66 8.40 -14.28
C ARG A 54 -29.95 9.23 -14.27
N ASN A 55 -30.91 8.85 -13.43
CA ASN A 55 -32.19 9.55 -13.28
C ASN A 55 -32.05 10.85 -12.48
N ASN A 56 -30.94 11.04 -11.76
CA ASN A 56 -30.62 12.26 -11.04
C ASN A 56 -29.82 13.19 -11.96
N LYS A 57 -30.55 13.99 -12.75
CA LYS A 57 -29.99 14.93 -13.72
C LYS A 57 -29.58 16.21 -13.01
N ASP A 58 -28.31 16.56 -13.08
CA ASP A 58 -27.76 17.82 -12.56
C ASP A 58 -27.02 18.58 -13.67
N SER A 59 -26.39 19.72 -13.34
CA SER A 59 -25.62 20.49 -14.32
C SER A 59 -24.39 19.75 -14.86
N TYR A 60 -23.91 18.71 -14.17
CA TYR A 60 -22.77 17.89 -14.58
C TYR A 60 -23.18 16.73 -15.52
N ASN A 61 -24.39 16.18 -15.35
CA ASN A 61 -24.98 15.14 -16.19
C ASN A 61 -26.45 15.47 -16.57
N PRO A 62 -26.69 16.53 -17.36
CA PRO A 62 -28.04 17.03 -17.64
C PRO A 62 -28.88 16.06 -18.48
N LEU A 63 -28.23 15.20 -19.28
CA LEU A 63 -28.90 14.23 -20.14
C LEU A 63 -29.10 12.87 -19.48
N GLY A 64 -28.43 12.57 -18.36
CA GLY A 64 -28.55 11.28 -17.67
C GLY A 64 -27.93 10.12 -18.45
N LEU A 65 -26.73 10.32 -19.02
CA LEU A 65 -26.08 9.34 -19.92
C LEU A 65 -25.33 8.24 -19.16
N PHE A 66 -24.87 8.52 -17.95
CA PHE A 66 -24.13 7.58 -17.11
C PHE A 66 -24.59 7.67 -15.65
N SER A 67 -24.23 6.67 -14.84
CA SER A 67 -24.41 6.67 -13.37
C SER A 67 -23.04 6.65 -12.71
N ILE A 68 -22.93 7.23 -11.51
CA ILE A 68 -21.68 7.32 -10.77
C ILE A 68 -21.83 6.55 -9.45
N VAL A 69 -20.88 5.67 -9.16
CA VAL A 69 -20.72 5.05 -7.85
C VAL A 69 -19.40 5.55 -7.29
N GLY A 70 -19.45 6.17 -6.12
CA GLY A 70 -18.26 6.63 -5.39
C GLY A 70 -18.27 6.07 -3.98
N TRP A 71 -17.08 5.92 -3.40
CA TRP A 71 -16.92 5.61 -2.00
C TRP A 71 -15.81 6.47 -1.40
N LYS A 72 -15.91 6.76 -0.11
CA LYS A 72 -14.88 7.46 0.64
C LYS A 72 -14.67 6.78 1.99
N MET A 73 -13.41 6.69 2.39
CA MET A 73 -12.98 6.17 3.67
C MET A 73 -11.79 6.98 4.16
N ALA A 74 -11.70 7.20 5.45
CA ALA A 74 -10.52 7.78 6.08
C ALA A 74 -9.79 6.72 6.90
N ILE A 75 -8.50 6.61 6.65
CA ILE A 75 -7.55 5.80 7.41
C ILE A 75 -6.25 6.60 7.51
N ALA A 76 -5.62 6.53 8.67
CA ALA A 76 -4.28 7.02 8.92
C ALA A 76 -3.41 5.90 9.48
N SER A 77 -2.16 5.85 9.01
CA SER A 77 -1.11 4.96 9.49
C SER A 77 0.08 5.81 9.91
N ILE A 78 0.61 5.55 11.11
CA ILE A 78 1.73 6.32 11.67
C ILE A 78 2.78 5.38 12.26
N ILE A 79 4.05 5.77 12.16
CA ILE A 79 5.16 5.11 12.84
C ILE A 79 5.12 5.53 14.31
N LEU A 80 5.03 4.55 15.21
CA LEU A 80 4.99 4.77 16.66
C LEU A 80 6.39 4.71 17.26
N GLN A 81 7.24 3.82 16.74
CA GLN A 81 8.62 3.69 17.16
C GLN A 81 9.53 3.38 15.98
N GLN A 82 10.38 4.35 15.63
CA GLN A 82 11.27 4.27 14.46
C GLN A 82 12.38 3.23 14.65
N ASP A 83 12.89 3.06 15.88
CA ASP A 83 14.00 2.14 16.17
C ASP A 83 13.63 0.66 15.98
N ALA A 84 12.34 0.34 15.98
CA ALA A 84 11.80 -1.00 15.74
C ALA A 84 11.53 -1.28 14.26
N LEU A 85 11.98 -0.41 13.35
CA LEU A 85 11.82 -0.53 11.91
C LEU A 85 13.17 -0.55 11.22
N VAL A 86 13.36 -1.53 10.33
CA VAL A 86 14.58 -1.61 9.52
C VAL A 86 14.19 -1.80 8.05
N ARG A 87 14.85 -1.03 7.18
CA ARG A 87 14.78 -1.19 5.73
C ARG A 87 16.12 -1.72 5.24
N ILE A 88 16.11 -2.91 4.66
CA ILE A 88 17.27 -3.52 4.01
C ILE A 88 17.16 -3.25 2.52
N GLU A 89 18.18 -2.64 1.93
CA GLU A 89 18.19 -2.25 0.53
C GLU A 89 19.09 -3.19 -0.28
N SER A 90 18.53 -3.76 -1.33
CA SER A 90 19.26 -4.62 -2.26
C SER A 90 19.20 -4.00 -3.65
N ALA A 91 20.36 -3.87 -4.29
CA ALA A 91 20.47 -3.49 -5.68
C ALA A 91 21.54 -4.37 -6.33
N SER A 92 21.37 -4.64 -7.62
CA SER A 92 22.35 -5.36 -8.41
C SER A 92 22.62 -4.57 -9.69
N THR A 93 23.90 -4.43 -10.02
CA THR A 93 24.35 -3.93 -11.31
C THR A 93 25.16 -5.02 -11.98
N LEU A 94 24.91 -5.24 -13.25
CA LEU A 94 25.63 -6.22 -14.03
C LEU A 94 26.90 -5.54 -14.55
N SER A 95 28.05 -5.87 -13.96
CA SER A 95 29.36 -5.42 -14.45
C SER A 95 29.93 -6.49 -15.38
N TYR A 96 29.96 -6.20 -16.66
CA TYR A 96 30.76 -6.98 -17.61
C TYR A 96 32.07 -6.22 -17.85
N ALA A 97 33.19 -6.83 -17.51
CA ALA A 97 34.51 -6.45 -17.98
C ALA A 97 35.21 -7.75 -18.41
N TRP A 98 35.43 -7.89 -19.71
CA TRP A 98 36.33 -8.88 -20.29
C TRP A 98 37.69 -8.23 -20.52
#